data_AF-A0A2V8EHV8-F1
#
_entry.id   AF-A0A2V8EHV8-F1
#
_cell.length_a   1.000
_cell.length_b   1.000
_cell.length_c   1.000
_cell.angle_alpha   90.00
_cell.angle_beta   90.00
_cell.angle_gamma   90.00
#
_symmetry.space_group_name_H-M   'P 1'
#
loop_
_entity.id
_entity.type
_entity.pdbx_description
1 polymer ?
#
loop_
_entity_poly.entity_id
_entity_poly.type
_entity_poly.pdbx_seq_one_letter_code
_entity_poly.pdbx_strand_id
1 'polypeptide(L)'
;MSDEPRRERLGEEWPMTIKIMPNDKGNPPGKLADAEVHFAEGTLEGLKLIGFSIWERRGGGAGRNVTFPARSYAVNGERRNFALLRPIADATAQEKLRALILNAYQEYEERAAIPT
;
A
#
# COMPACT_ATOMS: atom_id res chain seq x y z
N MET A 1 15.83 -31.80 14.79
CA MET A 1 15.84 -30.34 14.58
C MET A 1 14.40 -29.91 14.52
N SER A 2 13.97 -29.23 15.58
CA SER A 2 12.57 -29.06 15.95
C SER A 2 11.78 -28.27 14.92
N ASP A 3 10.66 -28.87 14.50
CA ASP A 3 9.59 -28.22 13.75
C ASP A 3 8.72 -27.51 14.80
N GLU A 4 8.86 -26.20 14.93
CA GLU A 4 8.07 -25.41 15.86
C GLU A 4 6.73 -25.05 15.18
N PRO A 5 5.57 -25.41 15.77
CA PRO A 5 4.30 -25.22 15.11
C PRO A 5 4.04 -23.72 14.97
N ARG A 6 3.94 -23.25 13.72
CA ARG A 6 3.54 -21.89 13.36
C ARG A 6 2.16 -21.63 13.97
N ARG A 7 2.14 -21.11 15.19
CA ARG A 7 0.94 -20.82 15.95
C ARG A 7 0.02 -19.96 15.10
N GLU A 8 -1.14 -20.51 14.83
CA GLU A 8 -2.28 -19.87 14.22
C GLU A 8 -2.67 -18.69 15.11
N ARG A 9 -2.35 -17.47 14.69
CA ARG A 9 -2.78 -16.25 15.41
C ARG A 9 -4.23 -15.98 15.06
N LEU A 10 -5.10 -16.74 15.70
CA LEU A 10 -6.54 -16.53 15.73
C LEU A 10 -6.81 -15.20 16.45
N GLY A 11 -7.18 -14.17 15.70
CA GLY A 11 -7.79 -12.94 16.23
C GLY A 11 -6.91 -11.69 16.34
N GLU A 12 -5.70 -11.69 15.79
CA GLU A 12 -4.81 -10.52 15.93
C GLU A 12 -5.06 -9.44 14.88
N GLU A 13 -5.10 -8.19 15.35
CA GLU A 13 -4.82 -7.01 14.53
C GLU A 13 -3.61 -7.32 13.64
N TRP A 14 -3.71 -6.96 12.36
CA TRP A 14 -2.61 -7.20 11.44
C TRP A 14 -1.35 -6.54 12.03
N PRO A 15 -0.19 -7.24 12.12
CA PRO A 15 1.03 -6.74 12.77
C PRO A 15 1.72 -5.64 11.94
N MET A 16 0.93 -4.90 11.16
CA MET A 16 1.35 -3.78 10.36
C MET A 16 0.26 -2.71 10.36
N THR A 17 0.67 -1.45 10.37
CA THR A 17 -0.25 -0.31 10.25
C THR A 17 -0.06 0.38 8.92
N ILE A 18 -1.14 0.96 8.39
CA ILE A 18 -1.09 1.78 7.17
C ILE A 18 -1.13 3.24 7.58
N LYS A 19 -0.09 4.00 7.22
CA LYS A 19 -0.04 5.45 7.40
C LYS A 19 -0.31 6.15 6.08
N ILE A 20 -1.33 7.02 6.06
CA ILE A 20 -1.70 7.83 4.91
C ILE A 20 -0.97 9.17 4.96
N MET A 21 -0.39 9.57 3.84
CA MET A 21 0.25 10.86 3.63
C MET A 21 -0.47 11.57 2.48
N PRO A 22 -1.39 12.51 2.74
CA PRO A 22 -2.19 13.16 1.70
C PRO A 22 -1.32 13.95 0.71
N ASN A 23 -1.76 14.02 -0.54
CA ASN A 23 -1.11 14.85 -1.57
C ASN A 23 -1.63 16.28 -1.53
N ASP A 24 -1.33 17.02 -0.45
CA ASP A 24 -1.87 18.37 -0.21
C ASP A 24 -1.48 19.38 -1.30
N LYS A 25 -0.37 19.14 -2.00
CA LYS A 25 0.11 20.00 -3.10
C LYS A 25 -0.52 19.67 -4.45
N GLY A 26 -1.33 18.61 -4.55
CA GLY A 26 -1.97 18.18 -5.80
C GLY A 26 -0.99 17.83 -6.92
N ASN A 27 0.27 17.53 -6.60
CA ASN A 27 1.33 17.27 -7.56
C ASN A 27 2.05 15.96 -7.22
N PRO A 28 1.99 14.92 -8.07
CA PRO A 28 1.37 14.89 -9.40
C PRO A 28 -0.17 14.97 -9.40
N PRO A 29 -0.79 15.53 -10.46
CA PRO A 29 -2.24 15.57 -10.61
C PRO A 29 -2.88 14.18 -10.57
N GLY A 30 -4.03 14.08 -9.92
CA GLY A 30 -4.78 12.83 -9.76
C GLY A 30 -4.21 11.85 -8.73
N LYS A 31 -3.07 12.16 -8.10
CA LYS A 31 -2.59 11.43 -6.92
C LYS A 31 -3.31 11.98 -5.70
N LEU A 32 -3.88 11.09 -4.90
CA LEU A 32 -4.65 11.41 -3.70
C LEU A 32 -3.77 11.39 -2.46
N ALA A 33 -2.92 10.36 -2.32
CA ALA A 33 -2.04 10.19 -1.18
C ALA A 33 -0.89 9.24 -1.49
N ASP A 34 0.15 9.26 -0.66
CA ASP A 34 1.04 8.12 -0.45
C ASP A 34 0.57 7.28 0.73
N ALA A 35 0.94 6.00 0.72
CA ALA A 35 0.74 5.11 1.85
C ALA A 35 2.08 4.47 2.25
N GLU A 36 2.28 4.35 3.56
CA GLU A 36 3.39 3.61 4.15
C GLU A 36 2.83 2.40 4.92
N VAL A 37 3.49 1.25 4.78
CA VAL A 37 3.19 0.04 5.55
C VAL A 37 4.24 -0.10 6.64
N HIS A 38 3.85 0.05 7.90
CA HIS A 38 4.76 0.00 9.06
C HIS A 38 4.66 -1.36 9.72
N PHE A 39 5.77 -2.08 9.89
CA PHE A 39 5.77 -3.41 10.49
C PHE A 39 6.02 -3.31 12.00
N ALA A 40 5.12 -3.87 12.79
CA ALA A 40 5.15 -3.79 14.25
C ALA A 40 5.84 -4.99 14.91
N GLU A 41 6.05 -6.09 14.17
CA GLU A 41 6.56 -7.34 14.72
C GLU A 41 7.37 -8.15 13.70
N GLY A 42 8.14 -9.11 14.21
CA GLY A 42 8.90 -10.07 13.41
C GLY A 42 10.18 -9.48 12.82
N THR A 43 10.75 -10.12 11.80
CA THR A 43 12.06 -9.72 11.23
C THR A 43 12.07 -8.32 10.61
N LEU A 44 10.90 -7.77 10.29
CA LEU A 44 10.76 -6.42 9.75
C LEU A 44 10.33 -5.40 10.80
N GLU A 45 10.24 -5.77 12.08
CA GLU A 45 9.87 -4.87 13.17
C GLU A 45 10.72 -3.59 13.15
N GLY A 46 10.05 -2.44 13.32
CA GLY A 46 10.69 -1.12 13.29
C GLY A 46 11.00 -0.60 11.89
N LEU A 47 10.70 -1.37 10.84
CA LEU A 47 10.83 -0.95 9.44
C LEU A 47 9.49 -0.56 8.85
N LYS A 48 9.54 0.21 7.76
CA LYS A 48 8.39 0.51 6.92
C LYS A 48 8.69 0.29 5.45
N LEU A 49 7.69 -0.16 4.71
CA LEU A 49 7.72 -0.21 3.25
C LEU A 49 7.00 1.02 2.69
N ILE A 50 7.71 1.77 1.84
CA ILE A 50 7.24 2.99 1.18
C ILE A 50 7.10 2.78 -0.32
N GLY A 51 6.45 3.74 -1.00
CA GLY A 51 6.29 3.74 -2.45
C GLY A 51 4.93 3.23 -2.93
N PHE A 52 3.97 3.08 -2.02
CA PHE A 52 2.57 2.93 -2.39
C PHE A 52 1.98 4.32 -2.64
N SER A 53 1.26 4.48 -3.75
CA SER A 53 0.55 5.72 -4.06
C SER A 53 -0.89 5.43 -4.44
N ILE A 54 -1.81 6.22 -3.90
CA ILE A 54 -3.24 6.15 -4.16
C ILE A 54 -3.59 7.21 -5.20
N TRP A 55 -4.34 6.82 -6.21
CA TRP A 55 -4.71 7.67 -7.33
C TRP A 55 -6.20 7.61 -7.60
N GLU A 56 -6.72 8.67 -8.18
CA GLU A 56 -8.00 8.66 -8.87
C GLU A 56 -7.99 7.62 -10.00
N ARG A 57 -9.14 7.00 -10.27
CA ARG A 57 -9.29 6.13 -11.42
C ARG A 57 -9.30 6.97 -12.71
N ARG A 58 -8.52 6.55 -13.71
CA ARG A 58 -8.53 7.19 -15.03
C ARG A 58 -9.89 6.97 -15.71
N GLY A 59 -10.44 8.01 -16.34
CA GLY A 59 -11.66 7.93 -17.14
C GLY A 59 -12.97 8.34 -16.44
N GLY A 60 -12.91 9.02 -15.29
CA GLY A 60 -14.09 9.67 -14.68
C GLY A 60 -15.11 8.75 -14.00
N GLY A 61 -14.86 7.44 -13.94
CA GLY A 61 -15.67 6.51 -13.17
C GLY A 61 -15.35 6.59 -11.66
N ALA A 62 -16.33 6.22 -10.82
CA ALA A 62 -16.11 6.11 -9.38
C ALA A 62 -15.02 5.08 -9.05
N GLY A 63 -14.11 5.45 -8.13
CA GLY A 63 -13.13 4.52 -7.56
C GLY A 63 -11.69 5.05 -7.52
N ARG A 64 -10.84 4.28 -6.85
CA ARG A 64 -9.42 4.60 -6.59
C ARG A 64 -8.55 3.44 -7.05
N ASN A 65 -7.29 3.73 -7.35
CA ASN A 65 -6.29 2.69 -7.61
C ASN A 65 -5.07 2.90 -6.72
N VAL A 66 -4.33 1.81 -6.50
CA VAL A 66 -3.07 1.83 -5.74
C VAL A 66 -1.94 1.34 -6.64
N THR A 67 -0.91 2.16 -6.81
CA THR A 67 0.35 1.72 -7.40
C THR A 67 1.28 1.23 -6.30
N PHE A 68 1.99 0.13 -6.55
CA PHE A 68 2.90 -0.49 -5.59
C PHE A 68 4.31 0.08 -5.73
N PRO A 69 5.18 -0.12 -4.71
CA PRO A 69 6.59 0.25 -4.79
C PRO A 69 7.20 -0.33 -6.05
N ALA A 70 7.80 0.53 -6.86
CA ALA A 70 8.31 0.15 -8.17
C ALA A 70 9.64 0.84 -8.44
N ARG A 71 10.49 0.17 -9.22
CA ARG A 71 11.73 0.75 -9.72
C ARG A 71 11.58 1.05 -11.21
N SER A 72 11.96 2.26 -11.60
CA SER A 72 12.14 2.63 -13.00
C SER A 72 13.50 2.20 -13.51
N TYR A 73 13.54 1.78 -14.77
CA TYR A 73 14.75 1.51 -15.54
C TYR A 73 14.53 1.91 -16.99
N ALA A 74 15.60 2.04 -17.77
CA ALA A 74 15.52 2.35 -19.19
C ALA A 74 16.10 1.21 -20.01
N VAL A 75 15.44 0.87 -21.12
CA VAL A 75 15.95 -0.06 -22.13
C VAL A 75 15.84 0.63 -23.48
N ASN A 76 16.96 0.84 -24.16
CA ASN A 76 17.01 1.56 -25.45
C ASN A 76 16.33 2.94 -25.40
N GLY A 77 16.48 3.67 -24.29
CA GLY A 77 15.85 4.99 -24.08
C GLY A 77 14.38 4.95 -23.65
N GLU A 78 13.72 3.79 -23.66
CA GLU A 78 12.34 3.65 -23.18
C GLU A 78 12.31 3.41 -21.67
N ARG A 79 11.58 4.25 -20.93
CA ARG A 79 11.38 4.09 -19.50
C ARG A 79 10.36 2.99 -19.21
N ARG A 80 10.78 1.99 -18.44
CA ARG A 80 9.94 0.89 -17.95
C ARG A 80 9.95 0.86 -16.43
N ASN A 81 8.89 0.32 -15.86
CA ASN A 81 8.75 0.14 -14.41
C ASN A 81 8.44 -1.32 -14.10
N PHE A 82 8.95 -1.82 -12.98
CA PHE A 82 8.52 -3.10 -12.41
C PHE A 82 8.29 -2.95 -10.91
N ALA A 83 7.29 -3.68 -10.39
CA ALA A 83 6.96 -3.69 -8.97
C ALA A 83 8.04 -4.44 -8.16
N LEU A 84 8.37 -3.91 -6.99
CA LEU A 84 9.34 -4.48 -6.05
C LEU A 84 8.68 -5.52 -5.13
N LEU A 85 7.43 -5.29 -4.72
CA LEU A 85 6.64 -6.27 -3.98
C LEU A 85 5.78 -7.06 -4.97
N ARG A 86 6.10 -8.35 -5.16
CA ARG A 86 5.47 -9.20 -6.18
C ARG A 86 4.85 -10.45 -5.56
N PRO A 87 3.74 -10.97 -6.13
CA PRO A 87 3.25 -12.27 -5.74
C PRO A 87 4.27 -13.36 -6.04
N ILE A 88 4.32 -14.37 -5.19
CA ILE A 88 5.21 -15.53 -5.37
C ILE A 88 4.54 -16.57 -6.29
N ALA A 89 3.25 -16.88 -6.05
CA ALA A 89 2.50 -17.86 -6.84
C ALA A 89 1.12 -17.33 -7.27
N ASP A 90 0.31 -16.87 -6.31
CA ASP A 90 -1.03 -16.36 -6.57
C ASP A 90 -1.00 -14.88 -6.98
N ALA A 91 -1.32 -14.58 -8.24
CA ALA A 91 -1.36 -13.22 -8.77
C ALA A 91 -2.29 -12.27 -7.99
N THR A 92 -3.28 -12.80 -7.27
CA THR A 92 -4.24 -12.02 -6.48
C THR A 92 -3.72 -11.67 -5.07
N ALA A 93 -2.54 -12.16 -4.67
CA ALA A 93 -1.99 -11.92 -3.33
C ALA A 93 -1.81 -10.42 -2.99
N GLN A 94 -1.68 -9.56 -3.99
CA GLN A 94 -1.59 -8.11 -3.81
C GLN A 94 -2.94 -7.44 -3.47
N GLU A 95 -4.06 -8.07 -3.81
CA GLU A 95 -5.39 -7.44 -3.68
C GLU A 95 -5.80 -7.24 -2.22
N LYS A 96 -5.36 -8.12 -1.30
CA LYS A 96 -5.58 -7.93 0.14
C LYS A 96 -4.90 -6.66 0.64
N LEU A 97 -3.63 -6.45 0.27
CA LEU A 97 -2.89 -5.24 0.65
C LEU A 97 -3.47 -3.99 -0.01
N ARG A 98 -3.91 -4.09 -1.27
CA ARG A 98 -4.62 -3.00 -1.96
C ARG A 98 -5.87 -2.57 -1.19
N ALA A 99 -6.70 -3.54 -0.81
CA ALA A 99 -7.93 -3.28 -0.06
C ALA A 99 -7.63 -2.62 1.30
N LEU A 100 -6.62 -3.11 2.04
CA LEU A 100 -6.20 -2.51 3.31
C LEU A 100 -5.76 -1.05 3.14
N ILE A 101 -4.98 -0.72 2.11
CA ILE A 101 -4.55 0.65 1.84
C ILE A 101 -5.73 1.56 1.48
N LEU A 102 -6.67 1.08 0.66
CA LEU A 102 -7.85 1.83 0.28
C LEU A 102 -8.80 2.08 1.46
N ASN A 103 -8.98 1.08 2.33
CA ASN A 103 -9.77 1.23 3.54
C ASN A 103 -9.14 2.25 4.50
N ALA A 104 -7.83 2.18 4.74
CA ALA A 104 -7.12 3.16 5.56
C ALA A 104 -7.24 4.60 5.01
N TYR A 105 -7.24 4.74 3.68
CA TYR A 105 -7.46 6.05 3.04
C TYR A 105 -8.91 6.55 3.21
N GLN A 106 -9.89 5.65 3.11
CA GLN A 106 -11.29 5.97 3.36
C GLN A 106 -11.50 6.45 4.81
N GLU A 107 -10.96 5.72 5.79
CA GLU A 107 -11.01 6.11 7.21
C GLU A 107 -10.31 7.46 7.48
N TYR A 108 -9.19 7.71 6.79
CA TYR A 108 -8.50 9.00 6.87
C TYR A 108 -9.39 10.15 6.39
N GLU A 109 -10.06 10.00 5.25
CA GLU A 109 -10.96 11.02 4.72
C GLU A 109 -12.17 11.25 5.62
N GLU A 110 -12.75 10.18 6.18
CA GLU A 110 -13.87 10.28 7.12
C GLU A 110 -13.49 11.08 8.37
N ARG A 111 -12.29 10.84 8.93
CA ARG A 111 -11.77 11.62 10.06
C ARG A 111 -11.51 13.06 9.70
N ALA A 112 -11.00 13.34 8.49
CA ALA A 112 -10.75 14.70 8.01
C ALA A 112 -12.04 15.48 7.70
N ALA A 113 -13.13 14.80 7.41
CA ALA A 113 -14.43 15.40 7.11
C ALA A 113 -15.24 15.82 8.36
N ILE A 114 -14.83 15.41 9.56
CA ILE A 114 -15.47 15.82 10.81
C ILE A 114 -14.98 17.23 11.17
N PRO A 115 -15.85 18.27 11.16
CA PRO A 115 -15.45 19.60 11.60
C PRO A 115 -15.15 19.56 13.10
N THR A 116 -14.02 20.15 13.51
CA THR A 116 -13.69 20.36 14.94
C THR A 116 -14.63 21.35 15.58
#